data_AF-A0A7J2YSC6-F1
#
_entry.id   AF-A0A7J2YSC6-F1
#
_cell.length_a   1.000
_cell.length_b   1.000
_cell.length_c   1.000
_cell.angle_alpha   90.00
_cell.angle_beta   90.00
_cell.angle_gamma   90.00
#
_symmetry.space_group_name_H-M   'P 1'
#
loop_
_entity.id
_entity.type
_entity.pdbx_description
1 polymer ?
#
loop_
_entity_poly.entity_id
_entity_poly.type
_entity_poly.pdbx_seq_one_letter_code
_entity_poly.pdbx_strand_id
1 'polypeptide(L)'
;MIELIKYCGTLQITVIIILLSIGFFASPVLADQASAQSAIAAAQNSLKDCYRAAEQAEAIGANIDSLVATLNSAASLLSQAELAYASNDYNSAYTYATQSQDKLNGFISQATIITENGIKDNNQTFAMAQLSIIVTAVIVCLGIASWFALSRRERANLNGLSAV
;
A
#
# COMPACT_ATOMS: atom_id res chain seq x y z
N MET A 1 -43.76 50.09 42.37
CA MET A 1 -44.06 49.15 41.26
C MET A 1 -43.45 49.58 39.92
N ILE A 2 -43.39 50.87 39.58
CA ILE A 2 -42.85 51.35 38.28
C ILE A 2 -41.34 51.09 38.11
N GLU A 3 -40.54 51.20 39.18
CA GLU A 3 -39.09 50.93 39.16
C GLU A 3 -38.73 49.45 38.93
N LEU A 4 -39.58 48.51 39.38
CA LEU A 4 -39.39 47.07 39.18
C LEU A 4 -39.62 46.64 37.71
N ILE A 5 -40.48 47.36 36.99
CA ILE A 5 -40.77 47.10 35.57
C ILE A 5 -39.61 47.59 34.68
N LYS A 6 -38.98 48.72 35.05
CA LYS A 6 -37.77 49.23 34.36
C LYS A 6 -36.60 48.24 34.46
N TYR A 7 -36.34 47.69 35.65
CA TYR A 7 -35.27 46.72 35.86
C TYR A 7 -35.42 45.47 35.00
N CYS A 8 -36.64 44.95 34.85
CA CYS A 8 -36.94 43.79 34.01
C CYS A 8 -36.66 44.04 32.52
N GLY A 9 -37.02 45.23 32.01
CA GLY A 9 -36.76 45.63 30.62
C GLY A 9 -35.27 45.80 30.30
N THR A 10 -34.50 46.42 31.19
CA THR A 10 -33.04 46.52 31.05
C THR A 10 -32.37 45.15 31.15
N LEU A 11 -32.86 44.25 32.00
CA LEU A 11 -32.29 42.90 32.14
C LEU A 11 -32.46 42.08 30.85
N GLN A 12 -33.63 42.14 30.21
CA GLN A 12 -33.88 41.48 28.93
C GLN A 12 -32.98 42.01 27.81
N ILE A 13 -32.79 43.33 27.73
CA ILE A 13 -31.93 43.95 26.72
C ILE A 13 -30.47 43.51 26.91
N THR A 14 -30.00 43.43 28.16
CA THR A 14 -28.63 43.00 28.45
C THR A 14 -28.39 41.54 28.09
N VAL A 15 -29.37 40.64 28.36
CA VAL A 15 -29.28 39.22 28.00
C VAL A 15 -29.26 39.02 26.47
N ILE A 16 -30.04 39.80 25.73
CA ILE A 16 -30.06 39.75 24.26
C ILE A 16 -28.72 40.23 23.68
N ILE A 17 -28.12 41.29 24.23
CA ILE A 17 -26.79 41.79 23.82
C ILE A 17 -25.70 40.74 24.08
N ILE A 18 -25.73 40.07 25.24
CA ILE A 18 -24.78 39.00 25.57
C ILE A 18 -24.93 37.81 24.61
N LEU A 19 -26.16 37.38 24.31
CA LEU A 19 -26.43 36.31 23.33
C LEU A 19 -26.00 36.69 21.90
N LEU A 20 -26.22 37.95 21.48
CA LEU A 20 -25.77 38.44 20.17
C LEU A 20 -24.24 38.49 20.07
N SER A 21 -23.55 38.79 21.18
CA SER A 21 -22.09 38.80 21.24
C SER A 21 -21.51 37.41 21.00
N ILE A 22 -22.12 36.37 21.59
CA ILE A 22 -21.67 34.98 21.44
C ILE A 22 -21.80 34.50 19.99
N GLY A 23 -22.82 34.97 19.26
CA GLY A 23 -23.02 34.63 17.84
C GLY A 23 -22.00 35.25 16.88
N PHE A 24 -21.34 36.35 17.26
CA PHE A 24 -20.38 37.04 16.39
C PHE A 24 -18.93 36.55 16.55
N PHE A 25 -18.62 35.83 17.63
CA PHE A 25 -17.30 35.22 17.88
C PHE A 25 -17.24 33.73 17.55
N ALA A 26 -18.16 33.21 16.73
CA ALA A 26 -17.96 31.93 16.05
C ALA A 26 -16.74 32.06 15.12
N SER A 27 -15.57 31.84 15.71
CA SER A 27 -14.29 32.27 15.17
C SER A 27 -13.87 31.35 14.01
N PRO A 28 -13.21 31.88 12.97
CA PRO A 28 -12.68 31.07 11.87
C PRO A 28 -11.71 29.96 12.33
N VAL A 29 -11.13 30.11 13.53
CA VAL A 29 -10.23 29.14 14.17
C VAL A 29 -10.86 27.75 14.34
N LEU A 30 -12.16 27.64 14.64
CA LEU A 30 -12.81 26.33 14.82
C LEU A 30 -13.01 25.60 13.49
N ALA A 31 -13.26 26.35 12.41
CA ALA A 31 -13.39 25.77 11.06
C ALA A 31 -12.02 25.26 10.55
N ASP A 32 -10.95 26.01 10.82
CA ASP A 32 -9.58 25.63 10.45
C ASP A 32 -9.05 24.44 11.25
N GLN A 33 -9.40 24.36 12.54
CA GLN A 33 -9.05 23.20 13.36
C GLN A 33 -9.73 21.92 12.84
N ALA A 34 -11.02 22.00 12.50
CA ALA A 34 -11.77 20.85 12.01
C ALA A 34 -11.27 20.38 10.63
N SER A 35 -10.92 21.31 9.74
CA SER A 35 -10.36 20.98 8.42
C SER A 35 -8.99 20.33 8.53
N ALA A 36 -8.10 20.87 9.38
CA ALA A 36 -6.78 20.31 9.64
C ALA A 36 -6.86 18.91 10.26
N GLN A 37 -7.74 18.72 11.25
CA GLN A 37 -7.92 17.42 11.90
C GLN A 37 -8.44 16.35 10.91
N SER A 38 -9.41 16.72 10.06
CA SER A 38 -9.93 15.86 9.01
C SER A 38 -8.83 15.47 8.00
N ALA A 39 -8.00 16.43 7.59
CA ALA A 39 -6.89 16.18 6.67
C ALA A 39 -5.82 15.25 7.26
N ILE A 40 -5.47 15.41 8.54
CA ILE A 40 -4.56 14.49 9.25
C ILE A 40 -5.14 13.08 9.31
N ALA A 41 -6.43 12.94 9.66
CA ALA A 41 -7.09 11.64 9.71
C ALA A 41 -7.13 10.96 8.33
N ALA A 42 -7.41 11.73 7.27
CA ALA A 42 -7.36 11.22 5.90
C ALA A 42 -5.94 10.76 5.51
N ALA A 43 -4.92 11.55 5.83
CA ALA A 43 -3.52 11.19 5.58
C ALA A 43 -3.09 9.93 6.35
N GLN A 44 -3.49 9.79 7.62
CA GLN A 44 -3.26 8.59 8.42
C GLN A 44 -3.88 7.34 7.80
N ASN A 45 -5.11 7.43 7.30
CA ASN A 45 -5.78 6.31 6.65
C ASN A 45 -5.09 5.94 5.32
N SER A 46 -4.77 6.93 4.48
CA SER A 46 -4.02 6.70 3.24
C SER A 46 -2.65 6.05 3.50
N LEU A 47 -1.94 6.48 4.55
CA LEU A 47 -0.65 5.90 4.94
C LEU A 47 -0.81 4.42 5.34
N LYS A 48 -1.84 4.08 6.14
CA LYS A 48 -2.14 2.69 6.52
C LYS A 48 -2.43 1.81 5.31
N ASP A 49 -3.21 2.30 4.36
CA ASP A 49 -3.54 1.55 3.14
C ASP A 49 -2.29 1.35 2.26
N CYS A 50 -1.43 2.36 2.16
CA CYS A 50 -0.15 2.25 1.44
C CYS A 50 0.82 1.28 2.13
N TYR A 51 0.89 1.26 3.46
CA TYR A 51 1.69 0.27 4.19
C TYR A 51 1.23 -1.17 3.90
N ARG A 52 -0.09 -1.41 3.89
CA ARG A 52 -0.65 -2.73 3.52
C ARG A 52 -0.32 -3.12 2.09
N ALA A 53 -0.34 -2.18 1.15
CA ALA A 53 0.04 -2.45 -0.23
C ALA A 53 1.54 -2.78 -0.36
N ALA A 54 2.40 -2.08 0.40
CA ALA A 54 3.84 -2.38 0.45
C ALA A 54 4.12 -3.74 1.08
N GLU A 55 3.41 -4.11 2.16
CA GLU A 55 3.51 -5.44 2.79
C GLU A 55 3.12 -6.56 1.81
N GLN A 56 2.09 -6.36 0.99
CA GLN A 56 1.72 -7.33 -0.06
C GLN A 56 2.81 -7.48 -1.12
N ALA A 57 3.45 -6.38 -1.53
CA ALA A 57 4.58 -6.40 -2.45
C ALA A 57 5.82 -7.09 -1.84
N GLU A 58 6.07 -6.89 -0.54
CA GLU A 58 7.15 -7.53 0.20
C GLU A 58 6.92 -9.05 0.37
N ALA A 59 5.68 -9.46 0.63
CA ALA A 59 5.32 -10.86 0.88
C ALA A 59 5.62 -11.79 -0.30
N ILE A 60 5.67 -11.25 -1.52
CA ILE A 60 6.05 -11.98 -2.74
C ILE A 60 7.55 -11.81 -3.10
N GLY A 61 8.33 -11.17 -2.23
CA GLY A 61 9.76 -10.94 -2.39
C GLY A 61 10.13 -9.82 -3.37
N ALA A 62 9.20 -8.91 -3.69
CA ALA A 62 9.52 -7.79 -4.57
C ALA A 62 10.39 -6.74 -3.84
N ASN A 63 11.24 -6.02 -4.58
CA ASN A 63 12.01 -4.93 -4.02
C ASN A 63 11.07 -3.74 -3.71
N ILE A 64 10.97 -3.40 -2.42
CA ILE A 64 10.14 -2.30 -1.91
C ILE A 64 10.92 -1.05 -1.50
N ASP A 65 12.23 -0.94 -1.78
CA ASP A 65 13.08 0.16 -1.31
C ASP A 65 12.53 1.55 -1.70
N SER A 66 12.05 1.68 -2.93
CA SER A 66 11.44 2.92 -3.44
C SER A 66 10.08 3.23 -2.79
N LEU A 67 9.29 2.19 -2.49
CA LEU A 67 8.02 2.30 -1.77
C LEU A 67 8.27 2.74 -0.32
N VAL A 68 9.24 2.13 0.36
CA VAL A 68 9.62 2.47 1.74
C VAL A 68 10.14 3.90 1.83
N ALA A 69 10.96 4.36 0.87
CA ALA A 69 11.43 5.75 0.83
C ALA A 69 10.27 6.75 0.71
N THR A 70 9.26 6.41 -0.08
CA THR A 70 8.04 7.23 -0.26
C THR A 70 7.18 7.24 1.01
N LEU A 71 6.98 6.08 1.64
CA LEU A 71 6.26 5.96 2.92
C LEU A 71 6.94 6.76 4.02
N ASN A 72 8.26 6.68 4.14
CA ASN A 72 9.03 7.44 5.12
C ASN A 72 8.90 8.96 4.90
N SER A 73 8.91 9.39 3.65
CA SER A 73 8.73 10.81 3.31
C SER A 73 7.34 11.30 3.67
N ALA A 74 6.29 10.52 3.36
CA ALA A 74 4.91 10.82 3.72
C ALA A 74 4.70 10.83 5.25
N ALA A 75 5.22 9.81 5.96
CA ALA A 75 5.14 9.72 7.41
C ALA A 75 5.83 10.91 8.11
N SER A 76 6.96 11.37 7.58
CA SER A 76 7.64 12.57 8.09
C SER A 76 6.79 13.84 7.95
N LEU A 77 6.11 14.02 6.81
CA LEU A 77 5.17 15.13 6.61
C LEU A 77 3.97 15.03 7.54
N LEU A 78 3.43 13.83 7.74
CA LEU A 78 2.33 13.61 8.67
C LEU A 78 2.72 13.93 10.12
N SER A 79 3.93 13.55 10.54
CA SER A 79 4.45 13.91 11.86
C SER A 79 4.60 15.43 12.03
N GLN A 80 5.05 16.14 11.00
CA GLN A 80 5.07 17.61 10.99
C GLN A 80 3.65 18.20 11.06
N ALA A 81 2.68 17.58 10.39
CA ALA A 81 1.28 18.00 10.48
C ALA A 81 0.71 17.87 11.90
N GLU A 82 0.99 16.76 12.58
CA GLU A 82 0.57 16.55 13.97
C GLU A 82 1.26 17.53 14.94
N LEU A 83 2.54 17.82 14.74
CA LEU A 83 3.27 18.82 15.53
C LEU A 83 2.72 20.23 15.33
N ALA A 84 2.42 20.61 14.08
CA ALA A 84 1.79 21.89 13.76
C ALA A 84 0.39 21.99 14.39
N TYR A 85 -0.39 20.91 14.32
CA TYR A 85 -1.71 20.83 14.95
C TYR A 85 -1.62 20.99 16.47
N ALA A 86 -0.68 20.30 17.12
CA ALA A 86 -0.42 20.43 18.55
C ALA A 86 0.02 21.85 18.97
N SER A 87 0.65 22.58 18.04
CA SER A 87 1.07 23.97 18.23
C SER A 87 -0.04 24.98 17.90
N ASN A 88 -1.26 24.52 17.60
CA ASN A 88 -2.40 25.32 17.10
C ASN A 88 -2.16 26.02 15.75
N ASP A 89 -1.14 25.59 14.99
CA ASP A 89 -0.91 26.04 13.62
C ASP A 89 -1.67 25.12 12.64
N TYR A 90 -2.98 25.36 12.54
CA TYR A 90 -3.89 24.52 11.76
C TYR A 90 -3.67 24.64 10.24
N ASN A 91 -3.25 25.81 9.75
CA ASN A 91 -2.98 26.01 8.33
C ASN A 91 -1.73 25.21 7.88
N SER A 92 -0.65 25.24 8.67
CA SER A 92 0.52 24.41 8.40
C SER A 92 0.18 22.93 8.56
N ALA A 93 -0.61 22.56 9.58
CA ALA A 93 -1.06 21.19 9.78
C ALA A 93 -1.83 20.64 8.57
N TYR A 94 -2.78 21.41 8.05
CA TYR A 94 -3.54 21.07 6.84
C TYR A 94 -2.61 20.92 5.63
N THR A 95 -1.68 21.86 5.47
CA THR A 95 -0.74 21.87 4.34
C THR A 95 0.17 20.64 4.36
N TYR A 96 0.78 20.31 5.51
CA TYR A 96 1.62 19.12 5.64
C TYR A 96 0.84 17.82 5.47
N ALA A 97 -0.38 17.72 6.01
CA ALA A 97 -1.23 16.55 5.83
C ALA A 97 -1.63 16.34 4.37
N THR A 98 -1.88 17.43 3.62
CA THR A 98 -2.18 17.38 2.19
C THR A 98 -0.96 16.95 1.39
N GLN A 99 0.21 17.53 1.67
CA GLN A 99 1.47 17.12 1.03
C GLN A 99 1.80 15.64 1.31
N SER A 100 1.50 15.14 2.51
CA SER A 100 1.64 13.71 2.82
C SER A 100 0.74 12.86 1.92
N GLN A 101 -0.52 13.28 1.68
CA GLN A 101 -1.43 12.56 0.78
C GLN A 101 -0.96 12.64 -0.68
N ASP A 102 -0.46 13.79 -1.12
CA ASP A 102 0.07 13.97 -2.47
C ASP A 102 1.28 13.06 -2.73
N LYS A 103 2.14 12.85 -1.72
CA LYS A 103 3.26 11.89 -1.81
C LYS A 103 2.79 10.43 -1.96
N LEU A 104 1.63 10.10 -1.40
CA LEU A 104 1.03 8.76 -1.51
C LEU A 104 0.19 8.60 -2.78
N ASN A 105 0.01 9.68 -3.58
CA ASN A 105 -0.76 9.59 -4.80
C ASN A 105 -0.06 8.68 -5.81
N GLY A 106 -0.82 7.72 -6.37
CA GLY A 106 -0.27 6.69 -7.25
C GLY A 106 0.60 5.64 -6.55
N PHE A 107 0.75 5.67 -5.21
CA PHE A 107 1.54 4.69 -4.47
C PHE A 107 0.99 3.27 -4.64
N ILE A 108 -0.32 3.09 -4.45
CA ILE A 108 -0.97 1.78 -4.58
C ILE A 108 -0.78 1.23 -6.00
N SER A 109 -0.89 2.08 -7.03
CA SER A 109 -0.63 1.69 -8.42
C SER A 109 0.81 1.20 -8.62
N GLN A 110 1.80 1.92 -8.08
CA GLN A 110 3.21 1.50 -8.13
C GLN A 110 3.44 0.18 -7.40
N ALA A 111 2.86 0.02 -6.21
CA ALA A 111 2.94 -1.23 -5.44
C ALA A 111 2.33 -2.41 -6.21
N THR A 112 1.19 -2.20 -6.87
CA THR A 112 0.57 -3.22 -7.74
C THR A 112 1.47 -3.58 -8.92
N ILE A 113 2.07 -2.60 -9.62
CA ILE A 113 2.97 -2.87 -10.75
C ILE A 113 4.20 -3.67 -10.31
N ILE A 114 4.81 -3.30 -9.18
CA ILE A 114 5.94 -4.04 -8.59
C ILE A 114 5.51 -5.47 -8.26
N THR A 115 4.29 -5.63 -7.75
CA THR A 115 3.74 -6.93 -7.39
C THR A 115 3.50 -7.82 -8.61
N GLU A 116 2.85 -7.28 -9.65
CA GLU A 116 2.60 -7.98 -10.91
C GLU A 116 3.90 -8.37 -11.62
N ASN A 117 4.90 -7.49 -11.62
CA ASN A 117 6.22 -7.80 -12.18
C ASN A 117 6.91 -8.92 -11.39
N GLY A 118 6.86 -8.89 -10.05
CA GLY A 118 7.41 -9.97 -9.22
C GLY A 118 6.74 -11.32 -9.48
N ILE A 119 5.41 -11.34 -9.64
CA ILE A 119 4.66 -12.56 -9.99
C ILE A 119 5.03 -13.04 -11.40
N LYS A 120 5.15 -12.13 -12.36
CA LYS A 120 5.48 -12.46 -13.75
C LYS A 120 6.89 -13.01 -13.90
N ASP A 121 7.87 -12.41 -13.23
CA ASP A 121 9.25 -12.88 -13.24
C ASP A 121 9.36 -14.28 -12.60
N ASN A 122 8.60 -14.51 -11.52
CA ASN A 122 8.50 -15.84 -10.91
C ASN A 122 7.81 -16.85 -11.86
N ASN A 123 6.73 -16.47 -12.54
CA ASN A 123 6.02 -17.37 -13.46
C ASN A 123 6.80 -17.65 -14.77
N GLN A 124 7.59 -16.68 -15.26
CA GLN A 124 8.47 -16.87 -16.42
C GLN A 124 9.69 -17.75 -16.09
N THR A 125 10.21 -17.69 -14.86
CA THR A 125 11.23 -18.65 -14.41
C THR A 125 10.66 -20.07 -14.28
N PHE A 126 9.39 -20.23 -13.92
CA PHE A 126 8.72 -21.54 -14.01
C PHE A 126 8.46 -22.02 -15.45
N ALA A 127 8.16 -21.12 -16.39
CA ALA A 127 7.94 -21.48 -17.80
C ALA A 127 9.23 -21.94 -18.51
N MET A 128 10.39 -21.35 -18.18
CA MET A 128 11.69 -21.81 -18.71
C MET A 128 12.22 -23.07 -18.00
N ALA A 129 11.81 -23.35 -16.77
CA ALA A 129 12.20 -24.58 -16.07
C ALA A 129 11.49 -25.86 -16.60
N GLN A 130 10.30 -25.74 -17.20
CA GLN A 130 9.55 -26.89 -17.73
C GLN A 130 10.05 -27.45 -19.06
N LEU A 131 10.90 -26.74 -19.81
CA LEU A 131 11.42 -27.26 -21.09
C LEU A 131 12.63 -28.20 -20.92
N SER A 132 13.28 -28.24 -19.75
CA SER A 132 14.44 -29.10 -19.52
C SER A 132 14.09 -30.58 -19.40
N ILE A 133 12.89 -30.91 -18.88
CA ILE A 133 12.50 -32.29 -18.57
C ILE A 133 12.23 -33.11 -19.85
N ILE A 134 11.65 -32.50 -20.87
CA ILE A 134 11.28 -33.20 -22.12
C ILE A 134 12.54 -33.62 -22.90
N VAL A 135 13.56 -32.75 -22.96
CA VAL A 135 14.79 -33.03 -23.72
C VAL A 135 15.57 -34.19 -23.09
N THR A 136 15.68 -34.24 -21.77
CA THR A 136 16.40 -35.33 -21.08
C THR A 136 15.69 -36.67 -21.21
N ALA A 137 14.35 -36.68 -21.18
CA ALA A 137 13.56 -37.90 -21.35
C ALA A 137 13.80 -38.57 -22.73
N VAL A 138 13.90 -37.78 -23.80
CA VAL A 138 14.15 -38.31 -25.15
C VAL A 138 15.53 -38.97 -25.25
N ILE A 139 16.57 -38.36 -24.68
CA ILE A 139 17.94 -38.90 -24.72
C ILE A 139 18.03 -40.23 -23.95
N VAL A 140 17.37 -40.32 -22.79
CA VAL A 140 17.33 -41.56 -22.00
C VAL A 140 16.58 -42.67 -22.74
N CYS A 141 15.44 -42.35 -23.38
CA CYS A 141 14.69 -43.32 -24.18
C CYS A 141 15.51 -43.85 -25.38
N LEU A 142 16.25 -42.97 -26.07
CA LEU A 142 17.11 -43.39 -27.17
C LEU A 142 18.27 -44.27 -26.68
N GLY A 143 18.89 -43.93 -25.55
CA GLY A 143 19.92 -44.76 -24.93
C GLY A 143 19.44 -46.16 -24.55
N ILE A 144 18.24 -46.27 -23.95
CA ILE A 144 17.62 -47.55 -23.59
C ILE A 144 17.28 -48.36 -24.85
N ALA A 145 16.76 -47.71 -25.90
CA ALA A 145 16.44 -48.39 -27.16
C ALA A 145 17.69 -48.95 -27.86
N SER A 146 18.78 -48.18 -27.90
CA SER A 146 20.06 -48.65 -28.44
C SER A 146 20.61 -49.85 -27.65
N TRP A 147 20.54 -49.80 -26.32
CA TRP A 147 20.94 -50.91 -25.45
C TRP A 147 20.08 -52.16 -25.67
N PHE A 148 18.77 -51.99 -25.81
CA PHE A 148 17.85 -53.11 -26.03
C PHE A 148 18.05 -53.74 -27.42
N ALA A 149 18.33 -52.93 -28.45
CA ALA A 149 18.61 -53.43 -29.79
C ALA A 149 19.92 -54.23 -29.87
N LEU A 150 20.97 -53.78 -29.17
CA LEU A 150 22.26 -54.49 -29.11
C LEU A 150 22.14 -55.80 -28.31
N SER A 151 21.55 -55.76 -27.12
CA SER A 151 21.37 -56.95 -26.28
C SER A 151 20.47 -58.01 -26.92
N ARG A 152 19.50 -57.61 -27.76
CA ARG A 152 18.69 -58.54 -28.56
C ARG A 152 19.51 -59.23 -29.65
N ARG A 153 20.45 -58.53 -30.28
CA ARG A 153 21.34 -59.10 -31.32
C ARG A 153 22.37 -60.06 -30.72
N GLU A 154 22.93 -59.73 -29.57
CA GLU A 154 23.86 -60.64 -28.85
C GLU A 154 23.19 -61.96 -28.48
N ARG A 155 21.96 -61.91 -27.93
CA ARG A 155 21.19 -63.12 -27.61
C ARG A 155 20.80 -63.93 -28.85
N ALA A 156 20.50 -63.27 -29.96
CA ALA A 156 20.20 -63.94 -31.23
C ALA A 156 21.44 -64.63 -31.84
N ASN A 157 22.61 -63.99 -31.79
CA ASN A 157 23.86 -64.58 -32.28
C ASN A 157 24.34 -65.74 -31.41
N LEU A 158 24.17 -65.67 -30.08
CA LEU A 158 24.54 -66.76 -29.18
C LEU A 158 23.66 -68.01 -29.38
N ASN A 159 22.35 -67.83 -29.62
CA ASN A 159 21.44 -68.93 -29.92
C ASN A 159 21.68 -69.54 -31.32
N GLY A 160 22.23 -68.76 -32.25
CA GLY A 160 22.67 -69.25 -33.56
C GLY A 160 23.98 -70.06 -33.49
N LEU A 161 24.91 -69.66 -32.61
CA LEU A 161 26.16 -70.40 -32.39
C LEU A 161 25.99 -71.70 -31.60
N SER A 162 24.93 -71.84 -30.79
CA SER A 162 24.62 -73.10 -30.09
C SER A 162 23.82 -74.10 -30.93
N ALA A 163 23.44 -73.73 -32.15
CA ALA A 163 22.63 -74.54 -33.06
C ALA A 163 23.42 -75.06 -34.29
N VAL A 164 24.73 -74.77 -34.37
CA VAL A 164 25.69 -75.31 -35.34
C VAL A 164 26.63 -76.25 -34.60
#